data_AF-A0A9W4HW22-F1
#
_entry.id   AF-A0A9W4HW22-F1
#
_cell.length_a   1.000
_cell.length_b   1.000
_cell.length_c   1.000
_cell.angle_alpha   90.00
_cell.angle_beta   90.00
_cell.angle_gamma   90.00
#
_symmetry.space_group_name_H-M   'P 1'
#
loop_
_entity.id
_entity.type
_entity.pdbx_description
1 polymer ?
#
loop_
_entity_poly.entity_id
_entity_poly.type
_entity_poly.pdbx_seq_one_letter_code
_entity_poly.pdbx_strand_id
1 'polypeptide(L)'
;MDSFSSSATQLKSINSTTKYHVPSEIRILQTAVDAYFYNIIGLFPATSSYNAQANNQKAQVDTHCFQAVWAFDLGESSGNQATRRARSNNSLHSRRVKRTSV
;
A
#
# COMPACT_ATOMS: atom_id res chain seq x y z
N MET A 1 -1.17 -24.87 -23.42
CA MET A 1 -1.19 -23.38 -23.36
C MET A 1 -1.32 -22.93 -21.91
N ASP A 2 -0.70 -23.68 -20.98
CA ASP A 2 -1.20 -23.81 -19.60
C ASP A 2 -0.20 -23.26 -18.57
N SER A 3 1.07 -23.17 -18.99
CA SER A 3 2.16 -22.54 -18.25
C SER A 3 1.87 -21.07 -17.95
N PHE A 4 1.38 -20.29 -18.93
CA PHE A 4 1.02 -18.88 -18.72
C PHE A 4 -0.12 -18.68 -17.71
N SER A 5 -1.17 -19.52 -17.78
CA SER A 5 -2.30 -19.45 -16.85
C SER A 5 -1.89 -19.83 -15.42
N SER A 6 -1.04 -20.86 -15.29
CA SER A 6 -0.49 -21.27 -14.00
C SER A 6 0.39 -20.18 -13.37
N SER A 7 1.28 -19.55 -14.15
CA SER A 7 2.13 -18.46 -13.70
C SER A 7 1.32 -17.23 -13.30
N ALA A 8 0.27 -16.88 -14.05
CA ALA A 8 -0.62 -15.77 -13.70
C ALA A 8 -1.36 -16.01 -12.38
N THR A 9 -1.75 -17.26 -12.10
CA THR A 9 -2.43 -17.64 -10.87
C THR A 9 -1.48 -17.57 -9.67
N GLN A 10 -0.25 -18.06 -9.84
CA GLN A 10 0.81 -17.99 -8.83
C GLN A 10 1.21 -16.53 -8.52
N LEU A 11 1.35 -15.68 -9.53
CA LEU A 11 1.64 -14.26 -9.34
C LEU A 11 0.51 -13.56 -8.57
N LYS A 12 -0.75 -13.90 -8.83
CA LYS A 12 -1.88 -13.38 -8.05
C LYS A 12 -1.84 -13.82 -6.59
N SER A 13 -1.53 -15.09 -6.32
CA SER A 13 -1.47 -15.60 -4.94
C SER A 13 -0.31 -14.99 -4.14
N ILE A 14 0.84 -14.79 -4.79
CA ILE A 14 1.98 -14.08 -4.19
C ILE A 14 1.56 -12.64 -3.89
N ASN A 15 0.96 -11.94 -4.86
CA ASN A 15 0.52 -10.56 -4.67
C ASN A 15 -0.51 -10.41 -3.52
N SER A 16 -1.49 -11.32 -3.42
CA SER A 16 -2.48 -11.28 -2.33
C SER A 16 -1.86 -11.53 -0.96
N THR A 17 -0.81 -12.35 -0.88
CA THR A 17 -0.13 -12.66 0.38
C THR A 17 0.78 -11.50 0.79
N THR A 18 1.60 -11.01 -0.13
CA THR A 18 2.53 -9.89 0.08
C THR A 18 1.79 -8.62 0.51
N LYS A 19 0.57 -8.39 0.00
CA LYS A 19 -0.29 -7.25 0.35
C LYS A 19 -0.46 -7.07 1.86
N TYR A 20 -0.65 -8.15 2.60
CA TYR A 20 -0.89 -8.06 4.05
C TYR A 20 0.36 -8.36 4.86
N HIS A 21 1.19 -9.28 4.37
CA HIS A 21 2.39 -9.73 5.05
C HIS A 21 3.44 -8.62 5.17
N VAL A 22 3.70 -7.84 4.11
CA VAL A 22 4.74 -6.81 4.17
C VAL A 22 4.34 -5.66 5.12
N PRO A 23 3.12 -5.10 5.06
CA PRO A 23 2.68 -4.11 6.03
C PRO A 23 2.65 -4.62 7.48
N SER A 24 2.33 -5.91 7.71
CA SER A 24 2.35 -6.47 9.07
C SER A 24 3.77 -6.53 9.63
N GLU A 25 4.75 -6.97 8.83
CA GLU A 25 6.17 -6.99 9.22
C GLU A 25 6.69 -5.57 9.49
N ILE A 26 6.31 -4.57 8.67
CA ILE A 26 6.70 -3.18 8.90
C ILE A 26 6.13 -2.65 10.23
N ARG A 27 4.90 -3.03 10.61
CA ARG A 27 4.33 -2.64 11.92
C ARG A 27 5.05 -3.29 13.09
N ILE A 28 5.48 -4.54 12.96
CA ILE A 28 6.30 -5.22 13.98
C ILE A 28 7.63 -4.48 14.13
N LEU A 29 8.30 -4.17 13.01
CA LEU A 29 9.55 -3.40 13.00
C LEU A 29 9.36 -2.03 13.66
N GLN A 30 8.29 -1.30 13.32
CA GLN A 30 7.97 0.00 13.91
C GLN A 30 7.88 -0.09 15.44
N THR A 31 7.24 -1.14 15.96
CA THR A 31 7.07 -1.33 17.41
C THR A 31 8.42 -1.61 18.10
N ALA A 32 9.27 -2.43 17.50
CA ALA A 32 10.61 -2.72 18.02
C ALA A 32 11.52 -1.48 18.01
N VAL A 33 11.45 -0.71 16.93
CA VAL A 33 12.21 0.53 16.75
C VAL A 33 11.75 1.61 17.73
N ASP A 34 10.44 1.74 17.95
CA ASP A 34 9.89 2.67 18.93
C ASP A 34 10.40 2.39 20.35
N ALA A 35 10.39 1.12 20.77
CA ALA A 35 10.93 0.68 22.06
C ALA A 35 12.45 0.96 22.18
N TYR A 36 13.21 0.72 21.12
CA TYR A 36 14.64 1.01 21.07
C TYR A 36 14.92 2.51 21.24
N PHE A 37 14.22 3.36 20.50
CA PHE A 37 14.38 4.81 20.61
C PHE A 37 13.92 5.34 21.97
N TYR A 38 12.85 4.81 22.53
CA TYR A 38 12.41 5.17 23.89
C TYR A 38 13.53 4.94 24.91
N ASN A 39 14.16 3.77 24.87
CA ASN A 39 15.25 3.41 25.78
C ASN A 39 16.48 4.32 25.60
N ILE A 40 16.85 4.66 24.36
CA ILE A 40 18.01 5.50 24.09
C ILE A 40 17.75 6.97 24.42
N ILE A 41 16.60 7.51 24.04
CA ILE A 41 16.24 8.91 24.32
C ILE A 41 16.19 9.14 25.83
N GLY A 42 15.73 8.14 26.59
CA GLY A 42 15.71 8.18 28.05
C GLY A 42 17.09 8.33 28.71
N LEU A 43 18.18 8.06 28.00
CA LEU A 43 19.55 8.27 28.51
C LEU A 43 19.98 9.73 28.48
N PHE A 44 19.35 10.55 27.64
CA PHE A 44 19.70 11.97 27.51
C PHE A 44 18.87 12.85 28.44
N PRO A 45 19.48 13.74 29.23
CA PRO A 45 18.74 14.70 30.05
C PRO A 45 17.76 15.52 29.21
N ALA A 46 16.53 15.71 29.71
CA ALA A 46 15.47 16.38 28.95
C ALA A 46 15.81 17.82 28.53
N THR A 47 16.67 18.51 29.27
CA THR A 47 17.13 19.87 28.95
C THR A 47 18.31 19.90 27.98
N SER A 48 18.83 18.74 27.56
CA SER A 48 19.95 18.64 26.64
C SER A 48 19.51 18.79 25.19
N SER A 49 20.35 19.44 24.38
CA SER A 49 20.18 19.48 22.92
C SER A 49 20.18 18.07 22.29
N TYR A 50 20.85 17.10 22.91
CA TYR A 50 20.83 15.70 22.46
C TYR A 50 19.45 15.06 22.59
N ASN A 51 18.67 15.41 23.62
CA ASN A 51 17.31 14.90 23.78
C ASN A 51 16.40 15.43 22.65
N ALA A 52 16.49 16.72 22.33
CA ALA A 52 15.75 17.30 21.20
C ALA A 52 16.15 16.67 19.85
N GLN A 53 17.46 16.48 19.62
CA GLN A 53 17.94 15.84 18.38
C GLN A 53 17.48 14.38 18.26
N ALA A 54 17.55 13.61 19.34
CA ALA A 54 17.15 12.21 19.32
C ALA A 54 15.63 12.05 19.09
N ASN A 55 14.80 12.94 19.68
CA ASN A 55 13.37 12.98 19.38
C ASN A 55 13.07 13.34 17.92
N ASN A 56 13.80 14.29 17.34
CA ASN A 56 13.66 14.64 15.93
C ASN A 56 14.03 13.47 15.01
N GLN A 57 15.10 12.73 15.33
CA GLN A 57 15.48 11.53 14.59
C GLN A 57 14.40 10.44 14.68
N LYS A 58 13.85 10.21 15.88
CA LYS A 58 12.74 9.28 16.07
C LYS A 58 11.54 9.65 15.19
N ALA A 59 11.14 10.93 15.16
CA ALA A 59 10.02 11.39 14.35
C ALA A 59 10.23 11.14 12.84
N GLN A 60 11.46 11.23 12.34
CA GLN A 60 11.78 10.88 10.96
C GLN A 60 11.60 9.39 10.70
N VAL A 61 12.07 8.53 11.60
CA VAL A 61 11.91 7.08 11.47
C VAL A 61 10.43 6.67 11.53
N ASP A 62 9.66 7.27 12.41
CA ASP A 62 8.21 7.06 12.50
C ASP A 62 7.51 7.44 11.19
N THR A 63 7.91 8.57 10.59
CA THR A 63 7.38 9.03 9.29
C THR A 63 7.70 8.03 8.17
N HIS A 64 8.92 7.51 8.12
CA HIS A 64 9.32 6.51 7.12
C HIS A 64 8.56 5.19 7.29
N CYS A 65 8.36 4.71 8.53
CA CYS A 65 7.57 3.51 8.79
C CYS A 65 6.12 3.69 8.34
N PHE A 66 5.52 4.85 8.61
CA PHE A 66 4.17 5.17 8.17
C PHE A 66 4.05 5.22 6.64
N GLN A 67 4.98 5.89 5.96
CA GLN A 67 5.02 5.96 4.49
C GLN A 67 5.17 4.57 3.86
N ALA A 68 6.00 3.71 4.46
CA ALA A 68 6.20 2.35 3.97
C ALA A 68 4.92 1.52 4.05
N VAL A 69 4.15 1.60 5.14
CA VAL A 69 2.84 0.95 5.24
C VAL A 69 1.85 1.53 4.22
N TRP A 70 1.81 2.86 4.10
CA TRP A 70 0.86 3.56 3.25
C TRP A 70 1.08 3.30 1.75
N ALA A 71 2.33 3.07 1.33
CA ALA A 71 2.66 2.73 -0.06
C ALA A 71 1.96 1.44 -0.56
N PHE A 72 1.74 0.46 0.33
CA PHE A 72 1.03 -0.77 -0.03
C PHE A 72 -0.48 -0.59 -0.12
N ASP A 73 -1.05 0.40 0.58
CA ASP A 73 -2.49 0.69 0.55
C ASP A 73 -2.90 1.42 -0.76
N LEU A 74 -2.05 2.31 -1.29
CA LEU A 74 -2.33 3.02 -2.55
C LEU A 74 -2.24 2.16 -3.80
N GLY A 75 -1.31 1.19 -3.81
CA GLY A 75 -1.10 0.32 -4.97
C GLY A 75 -2.38 -0.40 -5.41
N GLU A 76 -3.27 -0.69 -4.47
CA GLU A 76 -4.56 -1.33 -4.72
C GLU A 76 -5.61 -0.40 -5.32
N SER A 77 -5.66 0.87 -4.86
CA SER A 77 -6.64 1.84 -5.36
C SER A 77 -6.43 2.16 -6.84
N SER A 78 -5.18 2.21 -7.30
CA SER A 78 -4.84 2.46 -8.71
C SER A 78 -5.11 1.26 -9.62
N GLY A 79 -4.89 0.03 -9.14
CA GLY A 79 -5.18 -1.20 -9.88
C GLY A 79 -6.67 -1.45 -10.09
N ASN A 80 -7.50 -1.18 -9.07
CA ASN A 80 -8.94 -1.38 -9.13
C ASN A 80 -9.67 -0.36 -10.03
N GLN A 81 -9.14 0.86 -10.20
CA GLN A 81 -9.71 1.83 -11.14
C GLN A 81 -9.49 1.44 -12.61
N ALA A 82 -8.33 0.87 -12.95
CA ALA A 82 -8.03 0.41 -14.30
C ALA A 82 -8.98 -0.71 -14.76
N THR A 83 -9.34 -1.64 -13.87
CA THR A 83 -10.27 -2.73 -14.20
C THR A 83 -11.74 -2.29 -14.26
N ARG A 84 -12.14 -1.29 -13.45
CA ARG A 84 -13.51 -0.74 -13.48
C ARG A 84 -13.80 0.05 -14.76
N ARG A 85 -12.83 0.80 -15.30
CA ARG A 85 -13.00 1.52 -16.57
C ARG A 85 -13.13 0.58 -17.78
N ALA A 86 -12.41 -0.54 -17.80
CA ALA A 86 -12.52 -1.53 -18.88
C ALA A 86 -13.89 -2.24 -18.90
N ARG A 87 -14.55 -2.39 -17.75
CA ARG A 87 -15.82 -3.11 -17.62
C ARG A 87 -17.07 -2.26 -17.91
N SER A 88 -16.92 -0.93 -17.95
CA SER A 88 -18.01 0.04 -18.19
C SER A 88 -18.33 0.28 -19.67
N ASN A 89 -17.53 -0.22 -20.61
CA ASN A 89 -17.70 0.08 -22.04
C ASN A 89 -18.46 -0.98 -22.85
N ASN A 90 -18.92 -2.07 -22.24
CA ASN A 90 -19.53 -3.20 -22.98
C ASN A 90 -21.06 -3.29 -22.94
N SER A 91 -21.80 -2.26 -22.47
CA SER A 91 -23.27 -2.32 -22.42
C SER A 91 -24.01 -1.32 -23.32
N LEU A 92 -23.41 -0.85 -24.41
CA LEU A 92 -24.12 -0.10 -25.44
C LEU A 92 -24.26 -0.93 -26.72
N HIS A 93 -25.02 -2.02 -26.62
CA HIS A 93 -25.59 -2.68 -27.79
C HIS A 93 -27.10 -2.44 -27.86
N SER A 94 -27.50 -1.92 -29.01
CA SER A 94 -28.81 -2.07 -29.66
C SER A 94 -30.04 -1.43 -29.01
N ARG A 95 -30.38 -0.20 -29.44
CA ARG A 95 -31.79 0.19 -29.61
C ARG A 95 -32.04 0.83 -30.99
N ARG A 96 -32.49 -0.04 -31.89
CA ARG A 96 -33.13 0.16 -33.19
C ARG A 96 -34.20 1.27 -33.18
N VAL A 97 -34.20 2.13 -34.20
CA VAL A 97 -35.45 2.60 -34.83
C VAL A 97 -35.24 2.73 -36.34
N LYS A 98 -35.86 1.82 -37.11
CA LYS A 98 -36.14 2.01 -38.53
C LYS A 98 -37.20 3.12 -38.64
N ARG A 99 -37.00 4.14 -39.47
CA ARG A 99 -38.12 4.88 -40.05
C ARG A 99 -37.94 4.96 -41.56
N THR A 100 -38.97 4.42 -42.21
CA THR A 100 -39.19 4.25 -43.64
C THR A 100 -39.50 5.56 -44.33
N SER A 101 -39.12 5.61 -45.61
CA SER A 101 -39.54 6.52 -46.66
C SER A 101 -41.05 6.74 -46.75
N VAL A 102 -41.45 7.99 -47.00
CA VAL A 102 -42.55 8.38 -47.90
C VAL A 102 -42.07 9.59 -48.69
#